data_AF-A0A7J4VK69-F1
#
_entry.id   AF-A0A7J4VK69-F1
#
_cell.length_a   1.000
_cell.length_b   1.000
_cell.length_c   1.000
_cell.angle_alpha   90.00
_cell.angle_beta   90.00
_cell.angle_gamma   90.00
#
_symmetry.space_group_name_H-M   'P 1'
#
loop_
_entity.id
_entity.type
_entity.pdbx_description
1 polymer ?
#
loop_
_entity_poly.entity_id
_entity_poly.type
_entity_poly.pdbx_seq_one_letter_code
_entity_poly.pdbx_strand_id
1 'polypeptide(L)'
;MHRENVTPLPHLDPHDLTRASLVQWTGCRAETGVELYRIENGGHCWPRLAKPNASAGNDDPVDGPRFGGCSGDIETAVEVWNFFRQYHGA
;
A
#
# COMPACT_ATOMS: atom_id res chain seq x y z
N MET A 1 5.58 -24.67 -7.00
CA MET A 1 4.59 -24.36 -5.95
C MET A 1 4.80 -22.90 -5.58
N HIS A 2 3.79 -22.05 -5.79
CA HIS A 2 3.92 -20.62 -5.48
C HIS A 2 3.98 -20.46 -3.96
N ARG A 3 4.94 -19.68 -3.47
CA ARG A 3 5.06 -19.37 -2.04
C ARG A 3 4.60 -17.94 -1.81
N GLU A 4 3.59 -17.81 -0.96
CA GLU A 4 3.13 -16.54 -0.41
C GLU A 4 3.96 -16.21 0.83
N ASN A 5 4.48 -14.99 0.90
CA ASN A 5 5.13 -14.44 2.08
C ASN A 5 4.42 -13.16 2.49
N VAL A 6 4.00 -13.07 3.75
CA VAL A 6 3.30 -11.90 4.30
C VAL A 6 4.20 -11.23 5.34
N THR A 7 4.53 -9.96 5.10
CA THR A 7 5.38 -9.16 5.98
C THR A 7 4.60 -7.94 6.47
N PRO A 8 4.32 -7.80 7.78
CA PRO A 8 3.76 -6.56 8.33
C PRO A 8 4.71 -5.39 8.09
N LEU A 9 4.16 -4.23 7.71
CA LEU A 9 4.93 -3.01 7.54
C LEU A 9 4.95 -2.18 8.83
N PRO A 10 5.91 -1.27 9.00
CA PRO A 10 5.95 -0.37 10.15
C PRO A 10 4.66 0.46 10.23
N HIS A 11 4.09 0.51 11.43
CA HIS A 11 2.93 1.34 11.72
C HIS A 11 3.39 2.68 12.27
N LEU A 12 3.08 3.78 11.57
CA LEU A 12 3.70 5.08 11.80
C LEU A 12 2.89 5.99 12.74
N ASP A 13 1.57 5.85 12.78
CA ASP A 13 0.69 6.62 13.68
C ASP A 13 -0.14 5.69 14.59
N PRO A 14 0.08 5.67 15.91
CA PRO A 14 -0.67 4.79 16.82
C PRO A 14 -2.18 5.07 16.88
N HIS A 15 -2.66 6.21 16.37
CA HIS A 15 -4.09 6.52 16.28
C HIS A 15 -4.71 6.13 14.93
N ASP A 16 -3.89 5.77 13.94
CA ASP A 16 -4.37 5.21 12.68
C ASP A 16 -4.86 3.77 12.95
N LEU A 17 -6.11 3.51 12.59
CA LEU A 17 -6.76 2.20 12.77
C LEU A 17 -6.50 1.25 11.60
N THR A 18 -5.83 1.73 10.54
CA THR A 18 -5.36 0.91 9.43
C THR A 18 -4.08 0.18 9.80
N ARG A 19 -3.81 -0.94 9.13
CA ARG A 19 -2.52 -1.63 9.19
C ARG A 19 -2.11 -1.98 7.77
N ALA A 20 -0.81 -1.91 7.49
CA ALA A 20 -0.26 -2.27 6.20
C ALA A 20 0.55 -3.56 6.29
N SER A 21 0.37 -4.44 5.31
CA SER A 21 1.19 -5.63 5.11
C SER A 21 1.56 -5.80 3.64
N LEU A 22 2.76 -6.30 3.38
CA LEU A 22 3.25 -6.65 2.05
C LEU A 22 3.12 -8.15 1.84
N VAL A 23 2.37 -8.54 0.82
CA VAL A 23 2.23 -9.93 0.37
C VAL A 23 3.02 -10.09 -0.91
N GLN A 24 3.98 -11.03 -0.92
CA GLN A 24 4.81 -11.32 -2.09
C GLN A 24 4.62 -12.76 -2.52
N TRP A 25 4.46 -12.98 -3.82
CA TRP A 25 4.44 -14.32 -4.41
C TRP A 25 5.75 -14.59 -5.15
N THR A 26 6.39 -15.70 -4.80
CA THR A 26 7.65 -16.16 -5.39
C THR A 26 7.52 -17.56 -5.96
N GLY A 27 8.52 -18.00 -6.74
CA GLY A 27 8.52 -19.32 -7.40
C GLY A 27 7.74 -19.36 -8.71
N CYS A 28 7.48 -18.19 -9.31
CA CYS A 28 7.00 -18.03 -10.69
C CYS A 28 8.20 -18.04 -11.68
N ARG A 29 8.01 -17.52 -12.91
CA ARG A 29 9.09 -17.25 -13.88
C ARG A 29 10.23 -16.48 -13.18
N ALA A 30 11.47 -16.83 -13.51
CA ALA A 30 12.65 -16.12 -13.00
C ALA A 30 12.51 -14.61 -13.27
N GLU A 31 12.96 -13.81 -12.30
CA GLU A 31 12.96 -12.34 -12.39
C GLU A 31 11.57 -11.69 -12.49
N THR A 32 10.49 -12.43 -12.24
CA THR A 32 9.13 -11.86 -12.16
C THR A 32 8.68 -11.74 -10.70
N GLY A 33 8.29 -10.53 -10.30
CA GLY A 33 7.70 -10.25 -8.98
C GLY A 33 6.20 -10.00 -9.06
N VAL A 34 5.46 -10.46 -8.05
CA VAL A 34 4.08 -10.05 -7.79
C VAL A 34 3.99 -9.64 -6.34
N GLU A 35 3.57 -8.39 -6.11
CA GLU A 35 3.48 -7.78 -4.79
C GLU A 35 2.07 -7.18 -4.59
N LEU A 36 1.52 -7.36 -3.40
CA LEU A 36 0.28 -6.75 -2.95
C LEU A 36 0.54 -6.04 -1.63
N TYR A 37 0.34 -4.73 -1.61
CA TYR A 37 0.20 -3.96 -0.38
C TYR A 37 -1.25 -4.07 0.07
N ARG A 38 -1.48 -4.74 1.20
CA ARG A 38 -2.79 -4.91 1.82
C ARG A 38 -2.93 -3.90 2.95
N ILE A 39 -4.01 -3.15 2.92
CA ILE A 39 -4.37 -2.21 3.98
C ILE A 39 -5.59 -2.77 4.73
N GLU A 40 -5.39 -3.31 5.92
CA GLU A 40 -6.50 -3.69 6.80
C GLU A 40 -7.21 -2.43 7.32
N ASN A 41 -8.55 -2.48 7.42
CA ASN A 41 -9.42 -1.34 7.73
C ASN A 41 -9.27 -0.14 6.76
N GLY A 42 -8.65 -0.36 5.59
CA GLY A 42 -8.44 0.65 4.57
C GLY A 42 -9.71 1.04 3.82
N GLY A 43 -9.75 2.29 3.35
CA GLY A 43 -10.80 2.84 2.51
C GLY A 43 -10.47 2.95 1.03
N HIS A 44 -11.38 3.53 0.25
CA HIS A 44 -11.15 3.81 -1.18
C HIS A 44 -10.33 5.08 -1.37
N CYS A 45 -9.05 4.99 -1.03
CA CYS A 45 -8.09 6.08 -1.14
C CYS A 45 -6.68 5.54 -1.36
N TRP A 46 -5.79 6.41 -1.80
CA TRP A 46 -4.38 6.10 -1.95
C TRP A 46 -3.65 6.24 -0.62
N PRO A 47 -2.99 5.16 -0.11
CA PRO A 47 -2.07 5.28 1.02
C PRO A 47 -0.94 6.27 0.69
N ARG A 48 -0.74 7.24 1.56
CA ARG A 48 0.18 8.36 1.31
C ARG A 48 0.63 8.99 2.62
N LEU A 49 1.87 9.47 2.65
CA LEU A 49 2.40 10.21 3.80
C LEU A 49 1.95 11.67 3.77
N ALA A 50 1.82 12.23 2.57
CA ALA A 50 1.39 13.61 2.36
C ALA A 50 -0.14 13.70 2.27
N LYS A 51 -0.75 14.57 3.08
CA LYS A 51 -2.19 14.84 2.98
C LYS A 51 -2.54 15.42 1.59
N PRO A 52 -3.64 14.99 0.97
CA PRO A 52 -4.10 15.59 -0.28
C PRO A 52 -4.36 17.08 -0.07
N ASN A 53 -4.09 17.88 -1.10
CA ASN A 53 -4.48 19.27 -1.11
C ASN A 53 -6.01 19.35 -1.31
N ALA A 54 -6.73 19.76 -0.26
CA ALA A 54 -8.18 19.89 -0.27
C ALA A 54 -8.75 20.82 -1.37
N SER A 55 -7.90 21.56 -2.07
CA SER A 55 -8.27 22.45 -3.18
C SER A 55 -8.13 21.83 -4.57
N ALA A 56 -7.65 20.58 -4.70
CA ALA A 56 -7.48 19.93 -6.01
C ALA A 56 -8.71 19.16 -6.49
N GLY A 57 -9.80 19.08 -5.71
CA GLY A 57 -11.02 18.39 -6.09
C GLY A 57 -10.89 16.86 -6.20
N ASN A 58 -9.76 16.29 -5.75
CA ASN A 58 -9.52 14.85 -5.60
C ASN A 58 -9.51 14.48 -4.11
N ASP A 59 -10.51 14.97 -3.38
CA ASP A 59 -10.65 14.62 -1.97
C ASP A 59 -11.07 13.15 -1.88
N ASP A 60 -10.24 12.36 -1.20
CA ASP A 60 -10.64 11.02 -0.81
C ASP A 60 -11.91 11.10 0.05
N PRO A 61 -12.76 10.06 0.02
CA PRO A 61 -13.86 9.96 0.97
C PRO A 61 -13.37 10.18 2.39
N VAL A 62 -14.15 10.89 3.20
CA VAL A 62 -13.80 11.14 4.60
C VAL A 62 -13.62 9.81 5.33
N ASP A 63 -12.49 9.68 6.04
CA ASP A 63 -12.20 8.53 6.90
C ASP A 63 -13.38 8.25 7.84
N GLY A 64 -13.71 6.97 8.01
CA GLY A 64 -14.65 6.59 9.04
C GLY A 64 -15.28 5.20 8.89
N PRO A 65 -16.19 4.85 9.80
CA PRO A 65 -16.72 3.49 9.93
C PRO A 65 -17.41 2.93 8.68
N ARG A 66 -17.84 3.80 7.75
CA ARG A 66 -18.49 3.40 6.49
C ARG A 66 -17.53 3.26 5.32
N PHE A 67 -16.39 3.94 5.37
CA PHE A 67 -15.51 4.08 4.21
C PHE A 67 -14.10 3.56 4.45
N GLY A 68 -13.76 3.15 5.68
CA GLY A 68 -12.38 2.78 6.05
C GLY A 68 -11.52 4.01 6.32
N GLY A 69 -10.26 3.79 6.66
CA GLY A 69 -9.25 4.85 6.81
C GLY A 69 -8.27 4.90 5.65
N CYS A 70 -7.64 6.05 5.45
CA CYS A 70 -6.54 6.22 4.51
C CYS A 70 -5.19 6.06 5.20
N SER A 71 -4.53 4.93 4.94
CA SER A 71 -3.30 4.57 5.63
C SER A 71 -2.17 5.55 5.36
N GLY A 72 -1.53 5.99 6.45
CA GLY A 72 -0.30 6.78 6.43
C GLY A 72 0.97 5.96 6.62
N ASP A 73 0.92 4.62 6.48
CA ASP A 73 2.07 3.76 6.75
C ASP A 73 3.04 3.64 5.55
N ILE A 74 2.58 3.98 4.33
CA ILE A 74 3.37 3.92 3.09
C ILE A 74 3.13 5.12 2.19
N GLU A 75 4.06 5.38 1.27
CA GLU A 75 3.86 6.29 0.15
C GLU A 75 3.70 5.49 -1.15
N THR A 76 2.48 5.40 -1.66
CA THR A 76 2.19 4.49 -2.79
C THR A 76 3.05 4.78 -4.02
N ALA A 77 3.30 6.05 -4.33
CA ALA A 77 4.13 6.42 -5.49
C ALA A 77 5.57 5.89 -5.35
N VAL A 78 6.11 5.89 -4.12
CA VAL A 78 7.45 5.37 -3.83
C VAL A 78 7.48 3.87 -4.01
N GLU A 79 6.48 3.13 -3.49
CA GLU A 79 6.47 1.67 -3.59
C GLU A 79 6.27 1.17 -5.02
N VAL A 80 5.40 1.82 -5.80
CA VAL A 80 5.25 1.52 -7.23
C VAL A 80 6.56 1.76 -7.99
N TRP A 81 7.25 2.87 -7.70
CA TRP A 81 8.53 3.17 -8.32
C TRP A 81 9.62 2.16 -7.92
N ASN A 82 9.66 1.75 -6.65
CA ASN A 82 10.58 0.73 -6.15
C ASN A 82 10.37 -0.61 -6.87
N PHE A 83 9.11 -1.03 -7.02
CA PHE A 83 8.76 -2.24 -7.76
C PHE A 83 9.29 -2.19 -9.20
N PHE A 84 9.00 -1.12 -9.94
CA PHE A 84 9.51 -1.00 -11.31
C PHE A 84 11.04 -0.95 -11.35
N ARG A 85 11.70 -0.21 -10.45
CA ARG A 85 13.17 -0.20 -10.39
C ARG A 85 13.76 -1.58 -10.14
N GLN A 86 13.07 -2.44 -9.40
CA GLN A 86 13.52 -3.81 -9.17
C GLN A 86 13.31 -4.72 -10.38
N TYR A 87 12.24 -4.52 -11.16
CA TYR A 87 11.81 -5.45 -12.22
C TYR A 87 11.83 -4.91 -13.66
N HIS A 88 12.30 -3.67 -13.91
CA HIS A 88 12.31 -2.99 -15.23
C HIS A 88 13.20 -3.65 -16.32
N GLY A 89 13.82 -4.80 -16.05
CA GLY A 89 14.71 -5.52 -16.98
C GLY A 89 14.41 -7.01 -17.13
N ALA A 90 13.26 -7.49 -16.63
CA ALA A 90 12.83 -8.90 -16.71
C ALA A 90 12.06 -9.27 -18.00
#